data_AF-A0A963HF93-F1
#
_entry.id   AF-A0A963HF93-F1
#
_cell.length_a   1.000
_cell.length_b   1.000
_cell.length_c   1.000
_cell.angle_alpha   90.00
_cell.angle_beta   90.00
_cell.angle_gamma   90.00
#
_symmetry.space_group_name_H-M   'P 1'
#
loop_
_entity.id
_entity.type
_entity.pdbx_description
1 polymer ?
#
loop_
_entity_poly.entity_id
_entity_poly.type
_entity_poly.pdbx_seq_one_letter_code
_entity_poly.pdbx_strand_id
1 'polypeptide(L)'
;VSMAPNAGRRLWEMAANTRGVLAIEWLAACQGLDFREGRKSSAVLEQARALLRDKVAFYDRDRYFAPDIEAANALLLGRSLSALLPAAILPSYA
;
A
#
# COMPACT_ATOMS: atom_id res chain seq x y z
N VAL A 1 -32.66 -14.78 13.11
CA VAL A 1 -31.73 -13.75 13.65
C VAL A 1 -30.68 -13.43 12.60
N SER A 2 -30.20 -12.18 12.50
CA SER A 2 -29.35 -11.72 11.37
C SER A 2 -27.84 -11.87 11.58
N MET A 3 -27.37 -12.05 12.82
CA MET A 3 -25.93 -12.13 13.17
C MET A 3 -25.08 -10.95 12.67
N ALA A 4 -25.71 -9.80 12.37
CA ALA A 4 -25.08 -8.65 11.72
C ALA A 4 -23.84 -8.08 12.46
N PRO A 5 -23.80 -7.99 13.80
CA PRO A 5 -22.62 -7.48 14.50
C PRO A 5 -21.36 -8.30 14.25
N ASN A 6 -21.47 -9.63 14.23
CA ASN A 6 -20.34 -10.51 13.98
C ASN A 6 -19.90 -10.45 12.51
N ALA A 7 -20.87 -10.38 11.59
CA ALA A 7 -20.60 -10.27 10.17
C ALA A 7 -19.84 -8.98 9.81
N GLY A 8 -20.18 -7.84 10.44
CA GLY A 8 -19.49 -6.57 10.23
C GLY A 8 -18.12 -6.51 10.91
N ARG A 9 -18.03 -6.90 12.19
CA ARG A 9 -16.79 -6.80 12.99
C ARG A 9 -15.61 -7.52 12.33
N ARG A 10 -15.82 -8.73 11.80
CA ARG A 10 -14.74 -9.53 11.18
C ARG A 10 -14.10 -8.86 9.97
N LEU A 11 -14.84 -7.99 9.26
CA LEU A 11 -14.33 -7.32 8.06
C LEU A 11 -13.19 -6.36 8.38
N TRP A 12 -13.14 -5.80 9.60
CA TRP A 12 -12.03 -4.92 10.00
C TRP A 12 -10.70 -5.66 10.08
N GLU A 13 -10.70 -6.86 10.67
CA GLU A 13 -9.51 -7.70 10.75
C GLU A 13 -9.12 -8.24 9.37
N MET A 14 -10.09 -8.65 8.57
CA MET A 14 -9.85 -9.08 7.18
C MET A 14 -9.21 -7.94 6.35
N ALA A 15 -9.72 -6.72 6.46
CA ALA A 15 -9.15 -5.57 5.77
C ALA A 15 -7.74 -5.22 6.27
N ALA A 16 -7.48 -5.36 7.58
CA ALA A 16 -6.14 -5.16 8.14
C ALA A 16 -5.14 -6.19 7.58
N ASN A 17 -5.55 -7.45 7.47
CA ASN A 17 -4.73 -8.52 6.89
C ASN A 17 -4.45 -8.27 5.40
N THR A 18 -5.49 -7.94 4.62
CA THR A 18 -5.34 -7.61 3.18
C THR A 18 -4.42 -6.40 3.00
N ARG A 19 -4.53 -5.37 3.84
CA ARG A 19 -3.64 -4.21 3.76
C ARG A 19 -2.18 -4.59 4.02
N GLY A 20 -1.91 -5.51 4.95
CA GLY A 20 -0.56 -6.04 5.18
C GLY A 20 0.01 -6.71 3.94
N VAL A 21 -0.78 -7.53 3.24
CA VAL A 21 -0.38 -8.16 1.97
C VAL A 21 -0.06 -7.09 0.90
N LEU A 22 -0.93 -6.10 0.74
CA LEU A 22 -0.74 -5.01 -0.22
C LEU A 22 0.49 -4.14 0.11
N ALA A 23 0.81 -3.95 1.39
CA ALA A 23 2.00 -3.23 1.82
C ALA A 23 3.29 -3.94 1.35
N ILE A 24 3.34 -5.27 1.51
CA ILE A 24 4.46 -6.09 1.06
C ILE A 24 4.56 -6.07 -0.47
N GLU A 25 3.44 -6.20 -1.18
CA GLU A 25 3.39 -6.10 -2.63
C GLU A 25 3.94 -4.76 -3.12
N TRP A 26 3.54 -3.65 -2.50
CA TRP A 26 3.99 -2.32 -2.86
C TRP A 26 5.50 -2.12 -2.63
N LEU A 27 6.03 -2.62 -1.51
CA LEU A 27 7.47 -2.65 -1.22
C LEU A 27 8.24 -3.40 -2.30
N ALA A 28 7.80 -4.62 -2.62
CA ALA A 28 8.42 -5.47 -3.63
C ALA A 28 8.36 -4.86 -5.04
N ALA A 29 7.22 -4.30 -5.42
CA ALA A 29 7.03 -3.67 -6.72
C ALA A 29 7.93 -2.43 -6.89
N CYS A 30 8.02 -1.57 -5.87
CA CYS A 30 8.91 -0.40 -5.92
C CYS A 30 10.38 -0.82 -5.98
N GLN A 31 10.78 -1.82 -5.20
CA GLN A 31 12.14 -2.36 -5.23
C GLN A 31 12.47 -2.95 -6.62
N GLY A 32 11.55 -3.70 -7.21
CA GLY A 32 11.69 -4.24 -8.56
C GLY A 32 11.80 -3.17 -9.64
N LEU A 33 11.11 -2.03 -9.48
CA LEU A 33 11.28 -0.86 -10.34
C LEU A 33 12.62 -0.17 -10.14
N ASP A 34 13.12 -0.08 -8.91
CA ASP A 34 14.44 0.48 -8.58
C ASP A 34 15.56 -0.31 -9.26
N PHE A 35 15.47 -1.65 -9.29
CA PHE A 35 16.44 -2.48 -10.00
C PHE A 35 16.46 -2.30 -11.53
N ARG A 36 15.45 -1.63 -12.11
CA ARG A 36 15.35 -1.37 -13.55
C ARG A 36 15.79 0.06 -13.88
N GLU A 37 16.97 0.43 -13.38
CA GLU A 37 17.54 1.77 -13.51
C GLU A 37 17.38 2.36 -14.93
N GLY A 38 17.06 3.65 -14.99
CA GLY A 38 16.86 4.39 -16.25
C GLY A 38 15.47 4.24 -16.87
N ARG A 39 14.58 3.39 -16.33
CA ARG A 39 13.19 3.27 -16.81
C ARG A 39 12.21 3.86 -15.80
N LYS A 40 11.22 4.59 -16.34
CA LYS A 40 10.08 5.12 -15.57
C LYS A 40 8.82 4.37 -15.93
N SER A 41 7.96 4.16 -14.94
CA SER A 41 6.59 3.71 -15.11
C SER A 41 5.67 4.88 -15.53
N SER A 42 4.35 4.67 -15.50
CA SER A 42 3.39 5.73 -15.71
C SER A 42 3.46 6.79 -14.60
N ALA A 43 3.02 8.02 -14.90
CA ALA A 43 3.10 9.14 -13.96
C ALA A 43 2.43 8.85 -12.60
N VAL A 44 1.30 8.15 -12.61
CA VAL A 44 0.57 7.78 -11.39
C VAL A 44 1.35 6.76 -10.56
N LEU A 45 1.99 5.78 -11.21
CA LEU A 45 2.77 4.76 -10.51
C LEU A 45 4.10 5.31 -9.98
N GLU A 46 4.71 6.29 -10.66
CA GLU A 46 5.88 6.99 -10.12
C GLU A 46 5.53 7.86 -8.90
N GLN A 47 4.32 8.45 -8.85
CA GLN A 47 3.83 9.11 -7.64
C GLN A 47 3.68 8.12 -6.48
N ALA A 48 3.09 6.96 -6.72
CA ALA A 48 3.00 5.89 -5.71
C ALA A 48 4.40 5.47 -5.24
N ARG A 49 5.35 5.24 -6.16
CA ARG A 49 6.74 4.90 -5.79
C ARG A 49 7.41 5.99 -4.95
N ALA A 50 7.24 7.25 -5.31
CA ALA A 50 7.78 8.39 -4.56
C ALA A 50 7.20 8.48 -3.15
N LEU A 51 5.87 8.30 -2.99
CA LEU A 51 5.21 8.28 -1.69
C LEU A 51 5.77 7.20 -0.76
N LEU A 52 6.08 6.01 -1.30
CA LEU A 52 6.72 4.96 -0.51
C LEU A 52 8.16 5.33 -0.14
N ARG A 53 8.94 5.81 -1.11
CA ARG A 53 10.37 6.11 -0.94
C ARG A 53 10.64 7.28 0.01
N ASP A 54 9.66 8.17 0.20
CA ASP A 54 9.70 9.20 1.26
C ASP A 54 9.72 8.59 2.68
N LYS A 55 9.17 7.38 2.86
CA LYS A 55 9.11 6.70 4.17
C LYS A 55 9.99 5.48 4.28
N VAL A 56 10.25 4.78 3.18
CA VAL A 56 11.00 3.53 3.15
C VAL A 56 12.09 3.61 2.10
N ALA A 57 13.34 3.63 2.56
CA ALA A 57 14.52 3.67 1.70
C ALA A 57 14.64 2.40 0.82
N PHE A 58 15.39 2.53 -0.28
CA PHE A 58 15.78 1.39 -1.11
C PHE A 58 16.42 0.28 -0.26
N TYR A 59 16.10 -0.97 -0.58
CA TYR A 59 16.62 -2.13 0.14
C TYR A 59 17.95 -2.57 -0.51
N ASP A 60 19.06 -1.95 -0.10
CA ASP A 60 20.40 -2.17 -0.67
C ASP A 60 21.10 -3.41 -0.10
N ARG A 61 20.84 -3.70 1.17
CA ARG A 61 21.36 -4.85 1.90
C ARG A 61 20.32 -5.31 2.90
N ASP A 62 20.53 -6.52 3.41
CA ASP A 62 19.64 -7.03 4.43
C ASP A 62 19.61 -6.16 5.68
N ARG A 63 18.40 -5.84 6.11
CA ARG A 63 18.11 -5.12 7.35
C ARG A 63 16.87 -5.71 8.00
N TYR A 64 16.63 -5.33 9.24
CA TYR A 64 15.38 -5.69 9.89
C TYR A 64 14.19 -5.11 9.12
N PHE A 65 13.34 -5.98 8.57
CA PHE A 65 12.38 -5.60 7.53
C PHE A 65 11.00 -5.22 8.07
N ALA A 66 10.66 -5.62 9.30
CA ALA A 66 9.36 -5.30 9.90
C ALA A 66 9.03 -3.80 9.92
N PRO A 67 9.96 -2.87 10.22
CA PRO A 67 9.68 -1.44 10.19
C PRO A 67 9.27 -0.93 8.80
N ASP A 68 9.82 -1.50 7.72
CA ASP A 68 9.49 -1.14 6.35
C ASP A 68 8.04 -1.56 6.01
N ILE A 69 7.66 -2.77 6.43
CA ILE A 69 6.29 -3.28 6.28
C ILE A 69 5.31 -2.43 7.08
N GLU A 70 5.64 -2.09 8.33
CA GLU A 70 4.82 -1.24 9.19
C GLU A 70 4.64 0.16 8.59
N ALA A 71 5.70 0.78 8.08
CA ALA A 71 5.64 2.09 7.43
C ALA A 71 4.76 2.06 6.16
N ALA A 72 4.92 1.05 5.30
CA ALA A 72 4.08 0.87 4.12
C ALA A 72 2.61 0.62 4.48
N ASN A 73 2.35 -0.21 5.49
CA ASN A 73 1.00 -0.48 6.00
C ASN A 73 0.35 0.78 6.60
N ALA A 74 1.12 1.62 7.31
CA ALA A 74 0.65 2.89 7.85
C ALA A 74 0.29 3.89 6.74
N LEU A 75 1.08 3.97 5.67
CA LEU A 75 0.75 4.77 4.50
C LEU A 75 -0.58 4.35 3.86
N LEU A 76 -0.80 3.05 3.69
CA LEU A 76 -2.06 2.51 3.16
C LEU A 76 -3.24 2.75 4.11
N LEU A 77 -3.02 2.65 5.43
CA LEU A 77 -4.04 2.99 6.43
C LEU A 77 -4.43 4.47 6.33
N GLY A 78 -3.44 5.34 6.08
CA GLY A 78 -3.61 6.76 5.81
C GLY A 78 -4.17 7.09 4.43
N ARG A 79 -4.54 6.08 3.62
CA ARG A 79 -5.13 6.25 2.29
C ARG A 79 -4.23 7.00 1.29
N SER A 80 -2.91 6.89 1.44
CA SER A 80 -1.95 7.65 0.63
C SER A 80 -2.10 7.43 -0.89
N LEU A 81 -2.57 6.25 -1.30
CA LEU A 81 -2.78 5.90 -2.71
C LEU A 81 -4.19 6.18 -3.21
N SER A 82 -5.16 6.50 -2.35
CA SER A 82 -6.55 6.69 -2.79
C SER A 82 -6.70 7.88 -3.73
N ALA A 83 -5.92 8.95 -3.53
CA ALA A 83 -5.94 10.14 -4.39
C ALA A 83 -5.47 9.86 -5.84
N LEU A 84 -4.86 8.71 -6.08
CA LEU A 84 -4.39 8.28 -7.40
C LEU A 84 -5.48 7.57 -8.22
N LEU A 85 -6.63 7.24 -7.59
CA LEU A 85 -7.76 6.63 -8.27
C LEU A 85 -8.56 7.68 -9.04
N PRO A 86 -9.09 7.35 -10.23
CA PRO A 86 -10.09 8.17 -10.89
C PRO A 86 -11.34 8.38 -10.01
N ALA A 87 -11.95 9.55 -10.13
CA ALA A 87 -13.16 9.90 -9.40
C ALA A 87 -14.33 8.96 -9.75
N ALA A 88 -15.26 8.81 -8.80
CA ALA A 88 -16.54 8.10 -8.97
C ALA A 88 -16.46 6.59 -9.31
N ILE A 89 -15.33 5.92 -9.06
CA ILE A 89 -15.23 4.45 -9.21
C ILE A 89 -15.74 3.72 -7.97
N LEU A 90 -15.40 4.19 -6.77
CA LEU A 90 -15.81 3.54 -5.52
C LEU A 90 -17.09 4.21 -4.98
N PRO A 91 -18.06 3.44 -4.44
CA PRO A 91 -19.38 3.96 -4.06
C PRO A 91 -19.39 5.15 -3.09
N SER A 92 -18.35 5.28 -2.26
CA SER A 92 -18.25 6.31 -1.22
C SER A 92 -16.96 7.12 -1.29
N TYR A 93 -16.24 7.09 -2.42
CA TYR A 93 -15.03 7.86 -2.63
C TYR A 93 -15.32 8.99 -3.63
N ALA A 94 -15.42 10.20 -3.10
CA ALA A 94 -15.63 11.43 -3.87
C ALA A 94 -14.30 11.95 -4.42
#